data_AF-A0A6G7A7S6-F1
#
_entry.id   AF-A0A6G7A7S6-F1
#
_cell.length_a   1.000
_cell.length_b   1.000
_cell.length_c   1.000
_cell.angle_alpha   90.00
_cell.angle_beta   90.00
_cell.angle_gamma   90.00
#
_symmetry.space_group_name_H-M   'P 1'
#
loop_
_entity.id
_entity.type
_entity.pdbx_description
1 polymer ?
#
loop_
_entity_poly.entity_id
_entity_poly.type
_entity_poly.pdbx_seq_one_letter_code
_entity_poly.pdbx_strand_id
1 'polypeptide(L)'
;MPLLASPFAQLDLIRQPEQQNEPLQAFDAADEYLLNHLAEQQPAEESRVLVLNDSFGALAASLLGKVRVTSSGDSYLGALALEKNLARNGLPFDALRVVPASEPLNGPFDRVLIRVPKTLALLEEQLIRLQGQLAPGAQVVAAAMIKHLPRAAGDLLERYVGPVQASLAVKKARLLIATVEARTPLASPYPTRYRLDKPAIELLNHANVFCREGLDIGTRAFLPHLPQNLGNARVADLGCGNGVLAIASALDNPQARYTLVDESFMAVQSARENWQALLGEREAVIRPGDGLAGQEPQSLDVVLCNPPFHQQQVVGDFLAWRMFQQAREALVVGGALYIVGNRHLGYHSKLARLFRGVEQVAATPKFVILKARK
;
A
#
# COMPACT_ATOMS: atom_id res chain seq x y z
N MET A 1 -5.26 -10.34 -22.71
CA MET A 1 -4.82 -8.96 -22.43
C MET A 1 -3.65 -8.64 -23.35
N PRO A 2 -3.38 -7.37 -23.71
CA PRO A 2 -2.22 -7.06 -24.53
C PRO A 2 -0.92 -7.40 -23.78
N LEU A 3 0.08 -7.90 -24.50
CA LEU A 3 1.44 -8.06 -24.00
C LEU A 3 2.09 -6.68 -23.84
N LEU A 4 2.84 -6.48 -22.76
CA LEU A 4 3.76 -5.34 -22.69
C LEU A 4 4.92 -5.63 -23.63
N ALA A 5 5.10 -4.81 -24.66
CA ALA A 5 6.27 -4.86 -25.53
C ALA A 5 7.14 -3.62 -25.26
N SER A 6 8.33 -3.85 -24.73
CA SER A 6 9.33 -2.82 -24.47
C SER A 6 10.64 -3.16 -25.20
N PRO A 7 11.60 -2.21 -25.29
CA PRO A 7 12.92 -2.51 -25.84
C PRO A 7 13.69 -3.59 -25.08
N PHE A 8 13.30 -3.92 -23.84
CA PHE A 8 14.01 -4.87 -23.00
C PHE A 8 13.36 -6.27 -22.97
N ALA A 9 12.04 -6.34 -23.11
CA ALA A 9 11.28 -7.58 -22.97
C ALA A 9 9.88 -7.48 -23.59
N GLN A 10 9.31 -8.65 -23.88
CA GLN A 10 7.88 -8.83 -24.17
C GLN A 10 7.26 -9.67 -23.06
N LEU A 11 6.31 -9.11 -22.31
CA LEU A 11 5.78 -9.73 -21.09
C LEU A 11 4.26 -9.86 -21.13
N ASP A 12 3.76 -11.02 -20.68
CA ASP A 12 2.35 -11.23 -20.34
C ASP A 12 2.13 -10.89 -18.87
N LEU A 13 1.45 -9.77 -18.60
CA LEU A 13 1.30 -9.22 -17.25
C LEU A 13 -0.16 -9.25 -16.80
N ILE A 14 -0.36 -9.69 -15.57
CA ILE A 14 -1.64 -9.69 -14.86
C ILE A 14 -1.64 -8.68 -13.72
N ARG A 15 -2.84 -8.23 -13.35
CA ARG A 15 -3.06 -7.39 -12.17
C ARG A 15 -3.23 -8.27 -10.93
N GLN A 16 -2.86 -7.74 -9.78
CA GLN A 16 -3.11 -8.35 -8.47
C GLN A 16 -3.98 -7.41 -7.61
N PRO A 17 -5.06 -7.89 -6.98
CA PRO A 17 -5.64 -9.23 -7.15
C PRO A 17 -6.21 -9.47 -8.55
N GLU A 18 -6.11 -10.70 -9.03
CA GLU A 18 -6.71 -11.11 -10.30
C GLU A 18 -8.23 -11.03 -10.23
N GLN A 19 -8.85 -10.50 -11.28
CA GLN A 19 -10.31 -10.41 -11.40
C GLN A 19 -10.76 -11.06 -12.70
N GLN A 20 -11.91 -11.74 -12.64
CA GLN A 20 -12.57 -12.20 -13.86
C GLN A 20 -13.04 -10.99 -14.66
N ASN A 21 -12.78 -11.02 -15.98
CA ASN A 21 -13.14 -9.95 -16.91
C ASN A 21 -12.57 -8.57 -16.54
N GLU A 22 -11.36 -8.54 -15.98
CA GLU A 22 -10.65 -7.31 -15.61
C GLU A 22 -10.49 -6.35 -16.83
N PRO A 23 -11.14 -5.17 -16.81
CA PRO A 23 -11.02 -4.22 -17.92
C PRO A 23 -9.70 -3.43 -17.90
N LEU A 24 -8.99 -3.39 -16.76
CA LEU A 24 -7.76 -2.63 -16.60
C LEU A 24 -6.52 -3.45 -16.94
N GLN A 25 -5.46 -2.78 -17.37
CA GLN A 25 -4.18 -3.43 -17.68
C GLN A 25 -3.21 -3.40 -16.47
N ALA A 26 -2.23 -4.30 -16.48
CA ALA A 26 -1.16 -4.36 -15.49
C ALA A 26 -0.04 -3.34 -15.73
N PHE A 27 -0.14 -2.56 -16.80
CA PHE A 27 0.78 -1.50 -17.14
C PHE A 27 0.01 -0.39 -17.86
N ASP A 28 0.61 0.79 -17.96
CA ASP A 28 0.10 1.89 -18.76
C ASP A 28 1.22 2.56 -19.58
N ALA A 29 0.85 3.60 -20.33
CA ALA A 29 1.79 4.30 -21.21
C ALA A 29 2.97 4.95 -20.47
N ALA A 30 2.86 5.24 -19.16
CA ALA A 30 3.98 5.79 -18.41
C ALA A 30 5.02 4.69 -18.08
N ASP A 31 4.64 3.41 -18.03
CA ASP A 31 5.58 2.31 -17.84
C ASP A 31 6.42 2.11 -19.11
N GLU A 32 5.72 2.05 -20.25
CA GLU A 32 6.34 2.03 -21.57
C GLU A 32 7.28 3.23 -21.78
N TYR A 33 6.87 4.42 -21.35
CA TYR A 33 7.67 5.62 -21.54
C TYR A 33 8.95 5.61 -20.69
N LEU A 34 8.89 5.14 -19.44
CA LEU A 34 10.09 4.95 -18.61
C LEU A 34 11.06 3.96 -19.25
N LEU A 35 10.57 2.82 -19.74
CA LEU A 35 11.40 1.80 -20.38
C LEU A 35 12.03 2.31 -21.68
N ASN A 36 11.25 2.98 -22.55
CA ASN A 36 11.79 3.55 -23.79
C ASN A 36 12.86 4.61 -23.50
N HIS A 37 12.61 5.50 -22.53
CA HIS A 37 13.58 6.52 -22.15
C HIS A 37 14.86 5.91 -21.57
N LEU A 38 14.76 4.88 -20.74
CA LEU A 38 15.94 4.18 -20.23
C LEU A 38 16.71 3.50 -21.37
N ALA A 39 16.03 2.90 -22.35
CA ALA A 39 16.68 2.25 -23.49
C ALA A 39 17.46 3.23 -24.37
N GLU A 40 16.96 4.46 -24.56
CA GLU A 40 17.68 5.54 -25.27
C GLU A 40 19.02 5.89 -24.60
N GLN A 41 19.14 5.69 -23.29
CA GLN A 41 20.36 5.93 -22.53
C GLN A 41 21.36 4.78 -22.58
N GLN A 42 20.98 3.63 -23.14
CA GLN A 42 21.83 2.44 -23.29
C GLN A 42 22.59 2.06 -22.00
N PRO A 43 21.89 1.80 -20.88
CA PRO A 43 22.55 1.43 -19.63
C PRO A 43 23.37 0.15 -19.81
N ALA A 44 24.53 0.10 -19.18
CA ALA A 44 25.35 -1.11 -19.14
C ALA A 44 24.67 -2.17 -18.25
N GLU A 45 25.01 -3.43 -18.47
CA GLU A 45 24.46 -4.55 -17.68
C GLU A 45 24.75 -4.43 -16.18
N GLU A 46 25.87 -3.79 -15.83
CA GLU A 46 26.26 -3.54 -14.44
C GLU A 46 25.58 -2.33 -13.81
N SER A 47 24.85 -1.53 -14.59
CA SER A 47 24.14 -0.35 -14.07
C SER A 47 23.12 -0.74 -13.01
N ARG A 48 23.19 -0.06 -11.87
CA ARG A 48 22.29 -0.28 -10.74
C ARG A 48 21.05 0.59 -10.91
N VAL A 49 19.92 -0.05 -11.20
CA VAL A 49 18.64 0.62 -11.45
C VAL A 49 17.68 0.37 -10.30
N LEU A 50 17.24 1.43 -9.64
CA LEU A 50 16.18 1.37 -8.66
C LEU A 50 14.83 1.67 -9.33
N VAL A 51 13.85 0.80 -9.12
CA VAL A 51 12.47 1.01 -9.56
C VAL A 51 11.61 1.27 -8.33
N LEU A 52 10.92 2.41 -8.30
CA LEU A 52 10.03 2.81 -7.23
C LEU A 52 8.56 2.74 -7.66
N ASN A 53 7.73 2.12 -6.82
CA ASN A 53 6.27 2.03 -6.94
C ASN A 53 5.78 1.30 -8.21
N ASP A 54 6.52 0.28 -8.64
CA ASP A 54 6.07 -0.60 -9.72
C ASP A 54 4.83 -1.38 -9.26
N SER A 55 3.67 -1.04 -9.84
CA SER A 55 2.38 -1.52 -9.33
C SER A 55 2.14 -3.00 -9.60
N PHE A 56 2.69 -3.51 -10.71
CA PHE A 56 2.48 -4.91 -11.11
C PHE A 56 3.75 -5.57 -11.65
N GLY A 57 4.92 -4.97 -11.46
CA GLY A 57 6.20 -5.53 -11.90
C GLY A 57 6.54 -5.24 -13.36
N ALA A 58 5.84 -4.32 -14.03
CA ALA A 58 6.03 -4.04 -15.46
C ALA A 58 7.44 -3.52 -15.77
N LEU A 59 7.98 -2.67 -14.90
CA LEU A 59 9.31 -2.08 -15.07
C LEU A 59 10.38 -3.07 -14.60
N ALA A 60 10.25 -3.59 -13.38
CA ALA A 60 11.26 -4.43 -12.78
C ALA A 60 11.44 -5.76 -13.54
N ALA A 61 10.35 -6.40 -13.97
CA ALA A 61 10.42 -7.62 -14.76
C ALA A 61 11.01 -7.38 -16.17
N SER A 62 10.73 -6.23 -16.79
CA SER A 62 11.30 -5.89 -18.10
C SER A 62 12.82 -5.74 -18.04
N LEU A 63 13.35 -5.28 -16.90
CA LEU A 63 14.77 -4.98 -16.70
C LEU A 63 15.59 -6.17 -16.19
N LEU A 64 14.94 -7.28 -15.82
CA LEU A 64 15.62 -8.46 -15.30
C LEU A 64 16.61 -9.02 -16.32
N GLY A 65 17.86 -9.23 -15.90
CA GLY A 65 18.94 -9.72 -16.75
C GLY A 65 19.43 -8.73 -17.80
N LYS A 66 18.99 -7.46 -17.74
CA LYS A 66 19.47 -6.36 -18.60
C LYS A 66 20.29 -5.34 -17.83
N VAL A 67 20.00 -5.19 -16.54
CA VAL A 67 20.68 -4.30 -15.58
C VAL A 67 20.60 -4.91 -14.18
N ARG A 68 21.38 -4.39 -13.22
CA ARG A 68 21.23 -4.73 -11.79
C ARG A 68 20.03 -3.99 -11.19
N VAL A 69 18.84 -4.55 -11.34
CA VAL A 69 17.59 -3.93 -10.88
C VAL A 69 17.26 -4.26 -9.41
N THR A 70 16.80 -3.26 -8.67
CA THR A 70 16.15 -3.39 -7.34
C THR A 70 14.77 -2.75 -7.43
N SER A 71 13.73 -3.44 -6.95
CA SER A 71 12.38 -2.90 -6.85
C SER A 71 12.08 -2.49 -5.42
N SER A 72 11.45 -1.35 -5.21
CA SER A 72 11.02 -0.90 -3.90
C SER A 72 9.70 -0.14 -3.95
N GLY A 73 8.90 -0.25 -2.90
CA GLY A 73 7.61 0.40 -2.82
C GLY A 73 6.89 0.08 -1.52
N ASP A 74 5.77 0.76 -1.33
CA ASP A 74 4.94 0.62 -0.13
C ASP A 74 3.73 -0.32 -0.34
N SER A 75 3.82 -1.29 -1.25
CA SER A 75 2.70 -2.19 -1.54
C SER A 75 3.14 -3.65 -1.55
N TYR A 76 2.61 -4.42 -0.61
CA TYR A 76 2.73 -5.87 -0.61
C TYR A 76 2.09 -6.48 -1.86
N LEU A 77 0.96 -5.92 -2.31
CA LEU A 77 0.30 -6.39 -3.53
C LEU A 77 1.14 -6.13 -4.78
N GLY A 78 1.90 -5.02 -4.82
CA GLY A 78 2.85 -4.75 -5.90
C GLY A 78 4.01 -5.76 -5.94
N ALA A 79 4.56 -6.12 -4.77
CA ALA A 79 5.57 -7.16 -4.66
C ALA A 79 5.04 -8.53 -5.09
N LEU A 80 3.86 -8.92 -4.59
CA LEU A 80 3.19 -10.17 -4.98
C LEU A 80 2.85 -10.21 -6.48
N ALA A 81 2.45 -9.07 -7.06
CA ALA A 81 2.19 -8.96 -8.49
C ALA A 81 3.46 -9.19 -9.31
N LEU A 82 4.59 -8.62 -8.88
CA LEU A 82 5.88 -8.85 -9.52
C LEU A 82 6.26 -10.34 -9.47
N GLU A 83 6.19 -10.99 -8.31
CA GLU A 83 6.48 -12.42 -8.16
C GLU A 83 5.63 -13.28 -9.12
N LYS A 84 4.31 -13.03 -9.14
CA LYS A 84 3.38 -13.73 -10.05
C LYS A 84 3.69 -13.48 -11.51
N ASN A 85 4.02 -12.24 -11.88
CA ASN A 85 4.31 -11.87 -13.26
C ASN A 85 5.68 -12.39 -13.72
N LEU A 86 6.67 -12.51 -12.84
CA LEU A 86 7.91 -13.22 -13.13
C LEU A 86 7.62 -14.69 -13.46
N ALA A 87 6.91 -15.39 -12.56
CA ALA A 87 6.55 -16.79 -12.76
C ALA A 87 5.73 -17.01 -14.04
N ARG A 88 4.78 -16.11 -14.33
CA ARG A 88 3.96 -16.15 -15.55
C ARG A 88 4.77 -16.04 -16.83
N ASN A 89 5.91 -15.35 -16.79
CA ASN A 89 6.82 -15.19 -17.92
C ASN A 89 8.00 -16.18 -17.88
N GLY A 90 7.90 -17.26 -17.10
CA GLY A 90 8.92 -18.31 -17.02
C GLY A 90 10.20 -17.88 -16.30
N LEU A 91 10.14 -16.80 -15.52
CA LEU A 91 11.25 -16.28 -14.73
C LEU A 91 11.12 -16.75 -13.26
N PRO A 92 12.22 -16.96 -12.52
CA PRO A 92 12.13 -17.29 -11.10
C PRO A 92 11.40 -16.19 -10.32
N PHE A 93 10.49 -16.56 -9.43
CA PHE A 93 9.65 -15.60 -8.70
C PHE A 93 10.47 -14.70 -7.76
N ASP A 94 11.64 -15.16 -7.33
CA ASP A 94 12.60 -14.50 -6.44
C ASP A 94 13.82 -13.93 -7.18
N ALA A 95 13.79 -13.87 -8.52
CA ALA A 95 14.92 -13.42 -9.34
C ALA A 95 15.32 -11.95 -9.10
N LEU A 96 14.49 -11.17 -8.41
CA LEU A 96 14.67 -9.75 -8.18
C LEU A 96 14.65 -9.42 -6.70
N ARG A 97 15.56 -8.55 -6.29
CA ARG A 97 15.54 -7.96 -4.95
C ARG A 97 14.38 -6.98 -4.85
N VAL A 98 13.40 -7.31 -4.00
CA VAL A 98 12.33 -6.40 -3.57
C VAL A 98 12.69 -5.86 -2.18
N VAL A 99 12.74 -4.54 -2.02
CA VAL A 99 13.01 -3.87 -0.74
C VAL A 99 11.75 -3.12 -0.32
N PRO A 100 11.06 -3.53 0.76
CA PRO A 100 9.93 -2.80 1.31
C PRO A 100 10.27 -1.33 1.60
N ALA A 101 9.33 -0.41 1.43
CA ALA A 101 9.56 1.01 1.74
C ALA A 101 9.90 1.29 3.22
N SER A 102 9.60 0.35 4.11
CA SER A 102 10.00 0.38 5.53
C SER A 102 11.49 0.07 5.76
N GLU A 103 12.20 -0.47 4.76
CA GLU A 103 13.60 -0.87 4.86
C GLU A 103 14.55 0.14 4.18
N PRO A 104 15.83 0.18 4.59
CA PRO A 104 16.81 1.07 3.99
C PRO A 104 17.21 0.64 2.57
N LEU A 105 17.33 1.63 1.69
CA LEU A 105 17.93 1.46 0.37
C LEU A 105 19.46 1.38 0.49
N ASN A 106 20.08 0.58 -0.38
CA ASN A 106 21.53 0.41 -0.42
C ASN A 106 22.02 0.67 -1.84
N GLY A 107 22.51 1.88 -2.10
CA GLY A 107 23.08 2.34 -3.36
C GLY A 107 24.59 2.07 -3.51
N PRO A 108 25.32 2.87 -4.30
CA PRO A 108 24.80 3.94 -5.16
C PRO A 108 23.97 3.37 -6.34
N PHE A 109 22.93 4.09 -6.75
CA PHE A 109 22.12 3.80 -7.94
C PHE A 109 22.51 4.73 -9.09
N ASP A 110 22.71 4.17 -10.27
CA ASP A 110 23.02 4.93 -11.50
C ASP A 110 21.76 5.56 -12.10
N ARG A 111 20.62 4.87 -11.94
CA ARG A 111 19.31 5.30 -12.45
C ARG A 111 18.22 5.00 -11.45
N VAL A 112 17.25 5.88 -11.34
CA VAL A 112 16.03 5.66 -10.55
C VAL A 112 14.82 5.91 -11.43
N LEU A 113 13.95 4.91 -11.56
CA LEU A 113 12.67 5.02 -12.26
C LEU A 113 11.56 5.09 -11.21
N ILE A 114 10.76 6.14 -11.23
CA ILE A 114 9.69 6.36 -10.25
C ILE A 114 8.34 6.36 -10.96
N ARG A 115 7.47 5.44 -10.57
CA ARG A 115 6.04 5.62 -10.78
C ARG A 115 5.53 6.59 -9.75
N VAL A 116 5.07 7.77 -10.17
CA VAL A 116 4.64 8.82 -9.23
C VAL A 116 3.50 8.25 -8.38
N PRO A 117 3.68 8.17 -7.04
CA PRO A 117 2.69 7.58 -6.17
C PRO A 117 1.45 8.47 -6.07
N LYS A 118 0.37 7.91 -5.53
CA LYS A 118 -0.90 8.65 -5.32
C LYS A 118 -0.76 9.78 -4.30
N THR A 119 0.20 9.69 -3.37
CA THR A 119 0.42 10.65 -2.30
C THR A 119 1.75 11.36 -2.50
N LEU A 120 1.76 12.69 -2.37
CA LEU A 120 3.01 13.47 -2.42
C LEU A 120 3.93 13.13 -1.24
N ALA A 121 3.36 12.78 -0.09
CA ALA A 121 4.11 12.39 1.09
C ALA A 121 5.00 11.15 0.86
N LEU A 122 4.47 10.11 0.19
CA LEU A 122 5.27 8.95 -0.17
C LEU A 122 6.39 9.33 -1.15
N LEU A 123 6.10 10.17 -2.15
CA LEU A 123 7.12 10.64 -3.09
C LEU A 123 8.22 11.41 -2.35
N GLU A 124 7.86 12.35 -1.48
CA GLU A 124 8.81 13.14 -0.69
C GLU A 124 9.70 12.26 0.18
N GLU A 125 9.12 11.33 0.94
CA GLU A 125 9.88 10.39 1.77
C GLU A 125 10.82 9.51 0.93
N GLN A 126 10.37 9.03 -0.22
CA GLN A 126 11.20 8.25 -1.14
C GLN A 126 12.38 9.07 -1.67
N LEU A 127 12.15 10.31 -2.10
CA LEU A 127 13.22 11.21 -2.57
C LEU A 127 14.21 11.55 -1.45
N ILE A 128 13.73 11.74 -0.21
CA ILE A 128 14.57 11.95 0.96
C ILE A 128 15.48 10.75 1.22
N ARG A 129 14.95 9.52 1.09
CA ARG A 129 15.72 8.27 1.24
C ARG A 129 16.72 8.03 0.12
N LEU A 130 16.58 8.69 -1.03
CA LEU A 130 17.58 8.63 -2.11
C LEU A 130 18.82 9.49 -1.82
N GLN A 131 18.75 10.43 -0.87
CA GLN A 131 19.89 11.26 -0.51
C GLN A 131 21.04 10.38 0.00
N GLY A 132 22.22 10.50 -0.63
CA GLY A 132 23.38 9.64 -0.35
C GLY A 132 23.33 8.25 -0.98
N GLN A 133 22.27 7.90 -1.73
CA GLN A 133 22.12 6.61 -2.41
C GLN A 133 22.26 6.73 -3.94
N LEU A 134 22.52 7.92 -4.48
CA LEU A 134 22.65 8.16 -5.92
C LEU A 134 24.13 8.25 -6.33
N ALA A 135 24.49 7.62 -7.45
CA ALA A 135 25.81 7.78 -8.05
C ALA A 135 26.01 9.22 -8.59
N PRO A 136 27.25 9.73 -8.69
CA PRO A 136 27.52 10.98 -9.38
C PRO A 136 26.96 10.95 -10.82
N GLY A 137 26.16 11.96 -11.19
CA GLY A 137 25.53 12.03 -12.51
C GLY A 137 24.33 11.09 -12.70
N ALA A 138 23.85 10.42 -11.65
CA ALA A 138 22.62 9.64 -11.71
C ALA A 138 21.42 10.48 -12.16
N GLN A 139 20.50 9.83 -12.87
CA GLN A 139 19.22 10.42 -13.26
C GLN A 139 18.07 9.78 -12.49
N VAL A 140 17.18 10.62 -11.99
CA VAL A 140 15.92 10.22 -11.36
C VAL A 140 14.80 10.61 -12.31
N VAL A 141 14.12 9.62 -12.88
CA VAL A 141 13.07 9.80 -13.87
C VAL A 141 11.75 9.36 -13.29
N ALA A 142 10.85 10.30 -13.06
CA ALA A 142 9.50 10.03 -12.58
C ALA A 142 8.48 10.08 -13.71
N ALA A 143 7.52 9.18 -13.72
CA ALA A 143 6.47 9.13 -14.73
C ALA A 143 5.09 8.89 -14.13
N ALA A 144 4.09 9.47 -14.80
CA ALA A 144 2.69 9.13 -14.62
C ALA A 144 1.88 9.52 -15.87
N MET A 145 0.65 8.99 -15.94
CA MET A 145 -0.38 9.58 -16.78
C MET A 145 -0.63 11.03 -16.36
N ILE A 146 -0.73 11.97 -17.30
CA ILE A 146 -0.80 13.42 -17.04
C ILE A 146 -1.91 13.79 -16.05
N LYS A 147 -3.08 13.14 -16.15
CA LYS A 147 -4.21 13.33 -15.20
C LYS A 147 -3.89 12.95 -13.74
N HIS A 148 -2.79 12.25 -13.52
CA HIS A 148 -2.31 11.78 -12.22
C HIS A 148 -0.93 12.36 -11.86
N LEU A 149 -0.40 13.30 -12.65
CA LEU A 149 0.89 13.93 -12.41
C LEU A 149 0.68 15.32 -11.77
N PRO A 150 0.74 15.44 -10.43
CA PRO A 150 0.63 16.73 -9.77
C PRO A 150 1.87 17.59 -10.06
N ARG A 151 1.67 18.91 -10.21
CA ARG A 151 2.79 19.86 -10.39
C ARG A 151 3.84 19.73 -9.29
N ALA A 152 3.38 19.58 -8.03
CA ALA A 152 4.24 19.45 -6.86
C ALA A 152 5.21 18.25 -6.91
N ALA A 153 4.97 17.23 -7.76
CA ALA A 153 5.96 16.16 -7.94
C ALA A 153 7.26 16.68 -8.57
N GLY A 154 7.17 17.63 -9.52
CA GLY A 154 8.33 18.31 -10.09
C GLY A 154 9.06 19.16 -9.07
N ASP A 155 8.32 19.93 -8.28
CA ASP A 155 8.88 20.77 -7.21
C ASP A 155 9.63 19.93 -6.16
N LEU A 156 9.12 18.74 -5.83
CA LEU A 156 9.80 17.80 -4.94
C LEU A 156 11.08 17.22 -5.56
N LEU A 157 11.04 16.80 -6.83
CA LEU A 157 12.24 16.33 -7.54
C LEU A 157 13.33 17.42 -7.58
N GLU A 158 12.95 18.66 -7.87
CA GLU A 158 13.88 19.80 -7.89
C GLU A 158 14.49 20.06 -6.51
N ARG A 159 13.67 19.99 -5.48
CA ARG A 159 14.09 20.19 -4.08
C ARG A 159 15.03 19.11 -3.57
N TYR A 160 14.77 17.84 -3.86
CA TYR A 160 15.50 16.71 -3.25
C TYR A 160 16.56 16.07 -4.14
N VAL A 161 16.50 16.27 -5.47
CA VAL A 161 17.43 15.66 -6.43
C VAL A 161 18.24 16.71 -7.19
N GLY A 162 17.55 17.60 -7.92
CA GLY A 162 18.18 18.61 -8.77
C GLY A 162 17.34 19.03 -9.97
N PRO A 163 17.90 19.86 -10.88
CA PRO A 163 17.16 20.52 -11.94
C PRO A 163 16.27 19.55 -12.70
N VAL A 164 15.01 19.93 -12.88
CA VAL A 164 13.98 19.08 -13.47
C VAL A 164 13.62 19.55 -14.86
N GLN A 165 13.61 18.62 -15.81
CA GLN A 165 13.08 18.82 -17.14
C GLN A 165 11.86 17.92 -17.36
N ALA A 166 10.76 18.51 -17.82
CA ALA A 166 9.58 17.77 -18.24
C ALA A 166 9.72 17.33 -19.72
N SER A 167 9.38 16.08 -20.01
CA SER A 167 9.33 15.57 -21.38
C SER A 167 8.09 16.06 -22.14
N LEU A 168 8.11 15.87 -23.46
CA LEU A 168 6.88 15.88 -24.26
C LEU A 168 5.90 14.81 -23.76
N ALA A 169 4.61 15.08 -23.96
CA ALA A 169 3.56 14.12 -23.66
C ALA A 169 3.52 13.01 -24.71
N VAL A 170 3.49 11.75 -24.27
CA VAL A 170 3.39 10.57 -25.14
C VAL A 170 2.26 9.70 -24.63
N LYS A 171 1.25 9.40 -25.47
CA LYS A 171 0.07 8.60 -25.09
C LYS A 171 -0.58 9.04 -23.75
N LYS A 172 -0.61 10.36 -23.49
CA LYS A 172 -1.08 11.00 -22.24
C LYS A 172 -0.24 10.69 -20.99
N ALA A 173 0.96 10.12 -21.15
CA ALA A 173 1.99 10.02 -20.12
C ALA A 173 3.04 11.13 -20.26
N ARG A 174 3.74 11.44 -19.18
CA ARG A 174 4.84 12.42 -19.15
C ARG A 174 5.93 11.97 -18.18
N LEU A 175 7.18 12.26 -18.53
CA LEU A 175 8.34 12.09 -17.67
C LEU A 175 8.73 13.43 -17.03
N LEU A 176 9.19 13.37 -15.80
CA LEU A 176 9.95 14.41 -15.10
C LEU A 176 11.35 13.85 -14.86
N ILE A 177 12.35 14.47 -15.48
CA ILE A 177 13.73 13.99 -15.46
C ILE A 177 14.53 14.94 -14.58
N ALA A 178 15.05 14.44 -13.46
CA ALA A 178 15.89 15.18 -12.55
C ALA A 178 17.34 14.67 -12.63
N THR A 179 18.28 15.60 -12.77
CA THR A 179 19.72 15.29 -12.72
C THR A 179 20.23 15.51 -11.31
N VAL A 180 20.97 14.54 -10.76
CA VAL A 180 21.51 14.67 -9.40
C VAL A 180 22.52 15.83 -9.30
N GLU A 181 22.35 16.65 -8.27
CA GLU A 181 23.32 17.68 -7.90
C GLU A 181 23.70 17.55 -6.43
N ALA A 182 24.98 17.80 -6.13
CA ALA A 182 25.47 17.81 -4.76
C ALA A 182 24.74 18.87 -3.93
N ARG A 183 24.19 18.45 -2.79
CA ARG A 183 23.39 19.29 -1.88
C ARG A 183 23.46 18.78 -0.45
N THR A 184 23.15 19.65 0.50
CA THR A 184 23.01 19.28 1.90
C THR A 184 21.78 18.40 2.09
N PRO A 185 21.90 17.22 2.72
CA PRO A 185 20.74 16.37 3.00
C PRO A 185 19.68 17.08 3.84
N LEU A 186 18.43 16.96 3.43
CA LEU A 186 17.27 17.45 4.15
C LEU A 186 16.70 16.36 5.05
N ALA A 187 16.26 16.74 6.25
CA ALA A 187 15.61 15.84 7.20
C ALA A 187 14.20 15.45 6.72
N SER A 188 13.79 14.22 7.05
CA SER A 188 12.42 13.77 6.81
C SER A 188 11.44 14.46 7.76
N PRO A 189 10.30 14.99 7.27
CA PRO A 189 9.19 15.41 8.12
C PRO A 189 8.36 14.21 8.62
N TYR A 190 8.70 12.99 8.20
CA TYR A 190 8.05 11.75 8.59
C TYR A 190 8.88 11.01 9.65
N PRO A 191 8.21 10.28 10.56
CA PRO A 191 6.77 10.08 10.63
C PRO A 191 6.01 11.24 11.31
N THR A 192 4.75 11.45 10.94
CA THR A 192 3.85 12.43 11.58
C THR A 192 3.20 11.85 12.82
N ARG A 193 2.72 12.71 13.73
CA ARG A 193 2.05 12.28 14.98
C ARG A 193 0.75 13.04 15.18
N TYR A 194 -0.24 12.37 15.77
CA TYR A 194 -1.45 13.02 16.28
C TYR A 194 -1.90 12.38 17.60
N ARG A 195 -2.70 13.09 18.37
CA ARG A 195 -3.24 12.61 19.66
C ARG A 195 -4.74 12.36 19.59
N LEU A 196 -5.19 11.39 20.37
CA LEU A 196 -6.58 11.11 20.67
C LEU A 196 -6.86 11.39 22.14
N ASP A 197 -8.06 11.87 22.44
CA ASP A 197 -8.50 12.06 23.82
C ASP A 197 -9.14 10.79 24.41
N LYS A 198 -9.79 9.98 23.56
CA LYS A 198 -10.55 8.77 23.95
C LYS A 198 -10.35 7.66 22.92
N PRO A 199 -9.53 6.63 23.21
CA PRO A 199 -8.61 6.55 24.35
C PRO A 199 -7.53 7.64 24.29
N ALA A 200 -6.95 8.00 25.43
CA ALA A 200 -5.89 9.01 25.50
C ALA A 200 -4.56 8.41 25.02
N ILE A 201 -4.28 8.53 23.72
CA ILE A 201 -3.10 7.93 23.07
C ILE A 201 -2.47 8.90 22.05
N GLU A 202 -1.18 8.73 21.79
CA GLU A 202 -0.48 9.38 20.67
C GLU A 202 -0.14 8.32 19.63
N LEU A 203 -0.44 8.62 18.36
CA LEU A 203 -0.22 7.72 17.23
C LEU A 203 0.73 8.36 16.23
N LEU A 204 1.67 7.54 15.76
CA LEU A 204 2.65 7.82 14.74
C LEU A 204 2.22 7.26 13.39
N ASN A 205 2.54 7.96 12.29
CA ASN A 205 2.17 7.59 10.93
C ASN A 205 3.33 7.86 9.96
N HIS A 206 3.74 6.82 9.24
CA HIS A 206 4.68 6.93 8.12
C HIS A 206 4.01 7.52 6.88
N ALA A 207 4.81 7.94 5.90
CA ALA A 207 4.42 8.89 4.86
C ALA A 207 3.17 8.51 4.05
N ASN A 208 2.95 7.21 3.79
CA ASN A 208 1.84 6.73 2.97
C ASN A 208 0.65 6.19 3.77
N VAL A 209 0.64 6.32 5.10
CA VAL A 209 -0.47 5.85 5.94
C VAL A 209 -1.74 6.66 5.68
N PHE A 210 -2.88 5.98 5.58
CA PHE A 210 -4.18 6.62 5.38
C PHE A 210 -4.51 7.59 6.53
N CYS A 211 -5.01 8.79 6.18
CA CYS A 211 -5.31 9.85 7.15
C CYS A 211 -4.13 10.15 8.12
N ARG A 212 -2.88 10.16 7.65
CA ARG A 212 -1.67 10.34 8.50
C ARG A 212 -1.65 11.56 9.44
N GLU A 213 -2.40 12.62 9.13
CA GLU A 213 -2.40 13.88 9.90
C GLU A 213 -3.45 13.90 11.02
N GLY A 214 -4.34 12.90 11.09
CA GLY A 214 -5.35 12.86 12.13
C GLY A 214 -6.33 11.69 11.98
N LEU A 215 -7.13 11.45 13.02
CA LEU A 215 -8.04 10.31 13.03
C LEU A 215 -9.11 10.40 11.94
N ASP A 216 -9.16 9.36 11.08
CA ASP A 216 -10.23 9.15 10.11
C ASP A 216 -11.60 9.25 10.78
N ILE A 217 -12.54 9.92 10.11
CA ILE A 217 -13.88 10.16 10.63
C ILE A 217 -14.71 8.88 10.72
N GLY A 218 -14.46 7.90 9.85
CA GLY A 218 -15.08 6.57 9.92
C GLY A 218 -14.55 5.79 11.13
N THR A 219 -13.23 5.69 11.28
CA THR A 219 -12.58 5.11 12.47
C THR A 219 -13.07 5.78 13.76
N ARG A 220 -13.15 7.11 13.79
CA ARG A 220 -13.68 7.86 14.94
C ARG A 220 -15.13 7.48 15.29
N ALA A 221 -15.98 7.29 14.28
CA ALA A 221 -17.34 6.81 14.49
C ALA A 221 -17.37 5.35 14.96
N PHE A 222 -16.36 4.55 14.63
CA PHE A 222 -16.30 3.13 14.97
C PHE A 222 -15.78 2.87 16.39
N LEU A 223 -14.79 3.63 16.86
CA LEU A 223 -14.11 3.41 18.16
C LEU A 223 -15.06 3.18 19.36
N PRO A 224 -16.16 3.95 19.56
CA PRO A 224 -17.06 3.77 20.70
C PRO A 224 -17.87 2.46 20.66
N HIS A 225 -17.83 1.74 19.54
CA HIS A 225 -18.67 0.57 19.26
C HIS A 225 -17.84 -0.69 19.00
N LEU A 226 -16.55 -0.67 19.35
CA LEU A 226 -15.72 -1.86 19.35
C LEU A 226 -16.25 -2.91 20.33
N PRO A 227 -16.12 -4.21 20.02
CA PRO A 227 -16.60 -5.25 20.91
C PRO A 227 -15.78 -5.30 22.21
N GLN A 228 -16.48 -5.51 23.31
CA GLN A 228 -15.95 -5.62 24.67
C GLN A 228 -16.10 -7.04 25.21
N ASN A 229 -15.46 -7.33 26.35
CA ASN A 229 -15.53 -8.62 27.04
C ASN A 229 -15.10 -9.80 26.15
N LEU A 230 -14.05 -9.60 25.35
CA LEU A 230 -13.58 -10.57 24.37
C LEU A 230 -12.87 -11.79 24.98
N GLY A 231 -12.48 -11.76 26.26
CA GLY A 231 -11.70 -12.84 26.88
C GLY A 231 -10.47 -13.18 26.05
N ASN A 232 -10.25 -14.47 25.77
CA ASN A 232 -9.13 -14.97 24.97
C ASN A 232 -9.37 -14.96 23.44
N ALA A 233 -10.34 -14.19 22.94
CA ALA A 233 -10.67 -14.16 21.51
C ALA A 233 -9.48 -13.80 20.63
N ARG A 234 -9.43 -14.39 19.44
CA ARG A 234 -8.50 -14.08 18.35
C ARG A 234 -9.14 -13.03 17.45
N VAL A 235 -8.57 -11.83 17.47
CA VAL A 235 -9.09 -10.65 16.79
C VAL A 235 -8.16 -10.29 15.64
N ALA A 236 -8.71 -10.05 14.45
CA ALA A 236 -7.98 -9.42 13.36
C ALA A 236 -8.43 -7.99 13.10
N ASP A 237 -7.49 -7.09 12.84
CA ASP A 237 -7.72 -5.75 12.29
C ASP A 237 -7.32 -5.77 10.80
N LEU A 238 -8.34 -5.76 9.94
CA LEU A 238 -8.23 -5.97 8.50
C LEU A 238 -8.18 -4.63 7.77
N GLY A 239 -6.98 -4.28 7.27
CA GLY A 239 -6.67 -2.94 6.79
C GLY A 239 -6.32 -2.03 7.96
N CYS A 240 -5.35 -2.45 8.77
CA CYS A 240 -5.13 -1.87 10.09
C CYS A 240 -4.62 -0.42 10.07
N GLY A 241 -4.05 0.08 8.96
CA GLY A 241 -3.42 1.38 8.91
C GLY A 241 -2.35 1.52 10.00
N ASN A 242 -2.46 2.55 10.83
CA ASN A 242 -1.59 2.78 12.00
C ASN A 242 -1.91 1.92 13.23
N GLY A 243 -2.86 0.98 13.15
CA GLY A 243 -3.22 0.03 14.20
C GLY A 243 -4.23 0.54 15.23
N VAL A 244 -4.81 1.73 15.05
CA VAL A 244 -5.68 2.37 16.06
C VAL A 244 -6.88 1.53 16.50
N LEU A 245 -7.52 0.77 15.59
CA LEU A 245 -8.67 -0.06 15.94
C LEU A 245 -8.26 -1.23 16.84
N ALA A 246 -7.20 -1.96 16.45
CA ALA A 246 -6.63 -3.02 17.27
C ALA A 246 -6.14 -2.50 18.63
N ILE A 247 -5.42 -1.38 18.67
CA ILE A 247 -4.89 -0.79 19.90
C ILE A 247 -6.02 -0.39 20.85
N ALA A 248 -7.04 0.32 20.36
CA ALA A 248 -8.19 0.70 21.18
C ALA A 248 -8.94 -0.54 21.71
N SER A 249 -9.15 -1.55 20.87
CA SER A 249 -9.74 -2.81 21.29
C SER A 249 -8.89 -3.51 22.36
N ALA A 250 -7.56 -3.54 22.18
CA ALA A 250 -6.63 -4.23 23.06
C ALA A 250 -6.55 -3.59 24.45
N LEU A 251 -6.69 -2.26 24.55
CA LEU A 251 -6.75 -1.54 25.83
C LEU A 251 -7.94 -1.99 26.70
N ASP A 252 -9.10 -2.22 26.07
CA ASP A 252 -10.32 -2.68 26.77
C ASP A 252 -10.42 -4.20 26.89
N ASN A 253 -9.60 -4.95 26.16
CA ASN A 253 -9.62 -6.42 26.10
C ASN A 253 -8.22 -7.01 26.32
N PRO A 254 -7.72 -7.05 27.57
CA PRO A 254 -6.33 -7.40 27.89
C PRO A 254 -5.95 -8.85 27.58
N GLN A 255 -6.92 -9.76 27.52
CA GLN A 255 -6.70 -11.20 27.25
C GLN A 255 -6.78 -11.57 25.77
N ALA A 256 -7.32 -10.70 24.93
CA ALA A 256 -7.52 -10.98 23.51
C ALA A 256 -6.17 -10.99 22.76
N ARG A 257 -6.10 -11.78 21.69
CA ARG A 257 -4.91 -11.95 20.84
C ARG A 257 -5.15 -11.25 19.51
N TYR A 258 -4.18 -10.48 19.04
CA TYR A 258 -4.38 -9.59 17.90
C TYR A 258 -3.52 -9.97 16.71
N THR A 259 -4.13 -9.91 15.53
CA THR A 259 -3.47 -9.92 14.22
C THR A 259 -3.81 -8.62 13.49
N LEU A 260 -2.81 -7.84 13.13
CA LEU A 260 -2.97 -6.61 12.36
C LEU A 260 -2.41 -6.86 10.97
N VAL A 261 -3.22 -6.60 9.95
CA VAL A 261 -2.81 -6.79 8.55
C VAL A 261 -3.15 -5.58 7.71
N ASP A 262 -2.18 -5.17 6.88
CA ASP A 262 -2.35 -4.12 5.88
C ASP A 262 -1.55 -4.47 4.62
N GLU A 263 -1.90 -3.89 3.47
CA GLU A 263 -1.10 -4.07 2.26
C GLU A 263 0.11 -3.12 2.24
N SER A 264 0.04 -2.01 2.98
CA SER A 264 1.11 -1.02 3.07
C SER A 264 2.19 -1.42 4.08
N PHE A 265 3.45 -1.44 3.64
CA PHE A 265 4.59 -1.70 4.53
C PHE A 265 4.75 -0.60 5.59
N MET A 266 4.50 0.66 5.22
CA MET A 266 4.50 1.82 6.11
C MET A 266 3.34 1.79 7.11
N ALA A 267 2.16 1.31 6.72
CA ALA A 267 1.05 1.08 7.65
C ALA A 267 1.44 0.03 8.70
N VAL A 268 1.97 -1.11 8.26
CA VAL A 268 2.46 -2.17 9.16
C VAL A 268 3.57 -1.67 10.08
N GLN A 269 4.49 -0.84 9.56
CA GLN A 269 5.53 -0.20 10.35
C GLN A 269 4.93 0.71 11.42
N SER A 270 3.99 1.60 11.06
CA SER A 270 3.30 2.47 12.01
C SER A 270 2.50 1.69 13.05
N ALA A 271 1.77 0.65 12.65
CA ALA A 271 1.04 -0.22 13.55
C ALA A 271 1.97 -0.90 14.57
N ARG A 272 3.13 -1.39 14.12
CA ARG A 272 4.14 -2.00 15.00
C ARG A 272 4.70 -1.00 16.01
N GLU A 273 5.10 0.18 15.56
CA GLU A 273 5.66 1.23 16.42
C GLU A 273 4.62 1.72 17.45
N ASN A 274 3.38 1.94 17.02
CA ASN A 274 2.29 2.36 17.91
C ASN A 274 1.90 1.27 18.91
N TRP A 275 1.83 0.02 18.46
CA TRP A 275 1.55 -1.12 19.32
C TRP A 275 2.60 -1.24 20.43
N GLN A 276 3.89 -1.22 20.06
CA GLN A 276 4.98 -1.27 21.02
C GLN A 276 4.94 -0.10 22.00
N ALA A 277 4.70 1.13 21.51
CA ALA A 277 4.68 2.33 22.34
C ALA A 277 3.52 2.33 23.38
N LEU A 278 2.37 1.75 23.04
CA LEU A 278 1.16 1.83 23.85
C LEU A 278 0.85 0.55 24.65
N LEU A 279 1.34 -0.60 24.20
CA LEU A 279 1.05 -1.91 24.78
C LEU A 279 2.32 -2.69 25.19
N GLY A 280 3.51 -2.11 25.01
CA GLY A 280 4.78 -2.70 25.42
C GLY A 280 5.06 -4.01 24.68
N GLU A 281 5.54 -5.02 25.42
CA GLU A 281 5.92 -6.34 24.89
C GLU A 281 4.72 -7.27 24.63
N ARG A 282 3.48 -6.76 24.70
CA ARG A 282 2.29 -7.58 24.43
C ARG A 282 2.38 -8.16 23.01
N GLU A 283 2.28 -9.48 22.91
CA GLU A 283 2.37 -10.16 21.61
C GLU A 283 1.21 -9.78 20.67
N ALA A 284 1.55 -9.48 19.43
CA ALA A 284 0.63 -9.36 18.31
C ALA A 284 1.30 -9.78 17.00
N VAL A 285 0.53 -10.37 16.09
CA VAL A 285 0.99 -10.67 14.73
C VAL A 285 0.71 -9.44 13.87
N ILE A 286 1.75 -8.66 13.56
CA ILE A 286 1.64 -7.45 12.74
C ILE A 286 2.39 -7.72 11.43
N ARG A 287 1.69 -7.77 10.30
CA ARG A 287 2.30 -8.20 9.02
C ARG A 287 1.69 -7.51 7.80
N PRO A 288 2.48 -7.35 6.72
CA PRO A 288 1.91 -7.01 5.43
C PRO A 288 1.11 -8.19 4.88
N GLY A 289 0.12 -7.93 4.04
CA GLY A 289 -0.64 -9.00 3.40
C GLY A 289 -1.76 -8.54 2.47
N ASP A 290 -2.21 -9.49 1.64
CA ASP A 290 -3.39 -9.33 0.80
C ASP A 290 -4.68 -9.59 1.62
N GLY A 291 -5.01 -8.64 2.49
CA GLY A 291 -6.07 -8.80 3.48
C GLY A 291 -5.88 -10.08 4.31
N LEU A 292 -6.92 -10.90 4.42
CA LEU A 292 -6.86 -12.18 5.14
C LEU A 292 -6.62 -13.40 4.23
N ALA A 293 -6.11 -13.23 2.99
CA ALA A 293 -5.89 -14.34 2.06
C ALA A 293 -4.96 -15.45 2.61
N GLY A 294 -4.00 -15.11 3.47
CA GLY A 294 -3.10 -16.07 4.14
C GLY A 294 -3.52 -16.44 5.57
N GLN A 295 -4.73 -16.09 5.97
CA GLN A 295 -5.24 -16.44 7.30
C GLN A 295 -5.87 -17.83 7.27
N GLU A 296 -5.53 -18.67 8.25
CA GLU A 296 -6.13 -19.99 8.40
C GLU A 296 -7.68 -19.91 8.48
N PRO A 297 -8.41 -20.75 7.75
CA PRO A 297 -9.87 -20.80 7.86
C PRO A 297 -10.31 -21.14 9.29
N GLN A 298 -11.40 -20.51 9.76
CA GLN A 298 -11.94 -20.73 11.11
C GLN A 298 -10.92 -20.52 12.25
N SER A 299 -10.00 -19.57 12.07
CA SER A 299 -8.97 -19.26 13.06
C SER A 299 -9.20 -17.96 13.83
N LEU A 300 -10.24 -17.19 13.49
CA LEU A 300 -10.54 -15.90 14.12
C LEU A 300 -11.93 -15.90 14.76
N ASP A 301 -12.05 -15.24 15.89
CA ASP A 301 -13.32 -15.09 16.60
C ASP A 301 -13.97 -13.73 16.25
N VAL A 302 -13.15 -12.71 16.00
CA VAL A 302 -13.58 -11.36 15.64
C VAL A 302 -12.71 -10.80 14.50
N VAL A 303 -13.33 -10.12 13.54
CA VAL A 303 -12.64 -9.27 12.57
C VAL A 303 -13.16 -7.84 12.70
N LEU A 304 -12.26 -6.87 12.85
CA LEU A 304 -12.51 -5.44 12.80
C LEU A 304 -12.08 -4.92 11.42
N CYS A 305 -12.88 -4.07 10.79
CA CYS A 305 -12.52 -3.54 9.47
C CYS A 305 -13.12 -2.15 9.22
N ASN A 306 -12.28 -1.20 8.78
CA ASN A 306 -12.69 0.04 8.15
C ASN A 306 -12.27 -0.04 6.67
N PRO A 307 -13.11 -0.57 5.76
CA PRO A 307 -12.73 -0.77 4.37
C PRO A 307 -12.36 0.55 3.68
N PRO A 308 -11.38 0.57 2.77
CA PRO A 308 -10.99 1.78 2.07
C PRO A 308 -12.15 2.37 1.27
N PHE A 309 -12.34 3.68 1.38
CA PHE A 309 -13.34 4.42 0.60
C PHE A 309 -12.67 5.08 -0.59
N HIS A 310 -13.06 4.70 -1.81
CA HIS A 310 -12.65 5.40 -3.01
C HIS A 310 -13.87 6.04 -3.69
N GLN A 311 -13.71 7.29 -4.12
CA GLN A 311 -14.71 8.00 -4.94
C GLN A 311 -14.91 7.32 -6.32
N GLN A 312 -14.03 6.38 -6.69
CA GLN A 312 -14.24 5.45 -7.80
C GLN A 312 -15.02 4.24 -7.29
N GLN A 313 -16.35 4.37 -7.27
CA GLN A 313 -17.30 3.42 -6.65
C GLN A 313 -17.03 1.94 -6.97
N VAL A 314 -16.60 1.63 -8.19
CA VAL A 314 -16.42 0.23 -8.66
C VAL A 314 -15.23 -0.47 -7.99
N VAL A 315 -14.09 0.19 -7.85
CA VAL A 315 -12.86 -0.43 -7.29
C VAL A 315 -12.98 -0.59 -5.78
N GLY A 316 -13.52 0.41 -5.08
CA GLY A 316 -13.77 0.34 -3.64
C GLY A 316 -14.77 -0.76 -3.27
N ASP A 317 -15.82 -0.91 -4.07
CA ASP A 317 -16.84 -1.93 -3.84
C ASP A 317 -16.33 -3.36 -4.00
N PHE A 318 -15.48 -3.62 -4.99
CA PHE A 318 -14.83 -4.92 -5.17
C PHE A 318 -13.91 -5.24 -3.99
N LEU A 319 -13.09 -4.28 -3.56
CA LEU A 319 -12.13 -4.49 -2.48
C LEU A 319 -12.85 -4.77 -1.15
N ALA A 320 -13.86 -3.98 -0.81
CA ALA A 320 -14.67 -4.22 0.39
C ALA A 320 -15.36 -5.59 0.36
N TRP A 321 -15.93 -5.98 -0.80
CA TRP A 321 -16.53 -7.30 -0.97
C TRP A 321 -15.53 -8.43 -0.71
N ARG A 322 -14.33 -8.33 -1.29
CA ARG A 322 -13.26 -9.31 -1.10
C ARG A 322 -12.80 -9.39 0.36
N MET A 323 -12.64 -8.25 1.04
CA MET A 323 -12.35 -8.20 2.47
C MET A 323 -13.44 -8.92 3.29
N PHE A 324 -14.72 -8.76 2.94
CA PHE A 324 -15.82 -9.46 3.63
C PHE A 324 -15.81 -10.97 3.38
N GLN A 325 -15.46 -11.42 2.18
CA GLN A 325 -15.31 -12.84 1.86
C GLN A 325 -14.17 -13.46 2.68
N GLN A 326 -12.99 -12.84 2.67
CA GLN A 326 -11.84 -13.32 3.42
C GLN A 326 -12.12 -13.33 4.94
N ALA A 327 -12.78 -12.30 5.46
CA ALA A 327 -13.21 -12.27 6.86
C ALA A 327 -14.17 -13.42 7.18
N ARG A 328 -15.17 -13.70 6.33
CA ARG A 328 -16.09 -14.82 6.50
C ARG A 328 -15.34 -16.15 6.52
N GLU A 329 -14.36 -16.35 5.65
CA GLU A 329 -13.58 -17.60 5.57
C GLU A 329 -12.76 -17.82 6.86
N ALA A 330 -12.05 -16.78 7.31
CA ALA A 330 -11.21 -16.82 8.50
C ALA A 330 -11.98 -16.93 9.83
N LEU A 331 -13.22 -16.46 9.90
CA LEU A 331 -14.02 -16.52 11.13
C LEU A 331 -14.43 -17.96 11.50
N VAL A 332 -14.44 -18.30 12.79
CA VAL A 332 -15.09 -19.51 13.32
C VAL A 332 -16.60 -19.45 13.15
N VAL A 333 -17.28 -20.60 13.25
CA VAL A 333 -18.75 -20.63 13.38
C VAL A 333 -19.17 -19.82 14.60
N GLY A 334 -20.08 -18.85 14.43
CA GLY A 334 -20.49 -17.93 15.48
C GLY A 334 -19.58 -16.71 15.68
N GLY A 335 -18.42 -16.65 15.00
CA GLY A 335 -17.55 -15.48 14.96
C GLY A 335 -18.21 -14.30 14.24
N ALA A 336 -17.66 -13.10 14.45
CA ALA A 336 -18.27 -11.87 13.96
C ALA A 336 -17.30 -10.90 13.26
N LEU A 337 -17.76 -10.35 12.14
CA LEU A 337 -17.14 -9.22 11.46
C LEU A 337 -17.83 -7.93 11.92
N TYR A 338 -17.05 -6.98 12.43
CA TYR A 338 -17.48 -5.62 12.76
C TYR A 338 -16.90 -4.66 11.73
N ILE A 339 -17.76 -3.87 11.09
CA ILE A 339 -17.32 -2.86 10.12
C ILE A 339 -17.90 -1.49 10.39
N VAL A 340 -17.19 -0.46 9.92
CA VAL A 340 -17.75 0.86 9.66
C VAL A 340 -17.81 1.11 8.16
N GLY A 341 -18.90 1.70 7.69
CA GLY A 341 -19.07 2.04 6.28
C GLY A 341 -19.86 3.33 6.08
N ASN A 342 -19.59 4.05 4.99
CA ASN A 342 -20.46 5.14 4.58
C ASN A 342 -21.88 4.62 4.27
N ARG A 343 -22.92 5.32 4.75
CA ARG A 343 -24.32 4.90 4.58
C ARG A 343 -24.70 4.60 3.13
N HIS A 344 -24.24 5.42 2.20
CA HIS A 344 -24.59 5.30 0.78
C HIS A 344 -24.00 4.06 0.08
N LEU A 345 -23.04 3.35 0.69
CA LEU A 345 -22.42 2.15 0.11
C LEU A 345 -23.26 0.88 0.32
N GLY A 346 -24.29 0.94 1.16
CA GLY A 346 -25.26 -0.16 1.28
C GLY A 346 -24.67 -1.50 1.76
N TYR A 347 -23.60 -1.49 2.56
CA TYR A 347 -22.89 -2.71 2.98
C TYR A 347 -23.76 -3.76 3.69
N HIS A 348 -24.88 -3.37 4.31
CA HIS A 348 -25.85 -4.31 4.89
C HIS A 348 -26.30 -5.38 3.87
N SER A 349 -26.55 -4.99 2.62
CA SER A 349 -27.02 -5.89 1.57
C SER A 349 -25.91 -6.85 1.11
N LYS A 350 -24.66 -6.37 1.07
CA LYS A 350 -23.48 -7.20 0.75
C LYS A 350 -23.22 -8.21 1.87
N LEU A 351 -23.21 -7.76 3.12
CA LEU A 351 -23.00 -8.63 4.27
C LEU A 351 -24.11 -9.69 4.40
N ALA A 352 -25.37 -9.35 4.14
CA ALA A 352 -26.48 -10.30 4.20
C ALA A 352 -26.39 -11.44 3.17
N ARG A 353 -25.62 -11.26 2.08
CA ARG A 353 -25.32 -12.34 1.12
C ARG A 353 -24.24 -13.30 1.62
N LEU A 354 -23.41 -12.86 2.56
CA LEU A 354 -22.25 -13.60 3.05
C LEU A 354 -22.47 -14.19 4.46
N PHE A 355 -23.22 -13.51 5.31
CA PHE A 355 -23.37 -13.83 6.73
C PHE A 355 -24.81 -14.17 7.08
N ARG A 356 -25.02 -15.01 8.09
CA ARG A 356 -26.35 -15.49 8.51
C ARG A 356 -27.18 -14.40 9.19
N GLY A 357 -26.52 -13.43 9.83
CA GLY A 357 -27.18 -12.32 10.51
C GLY A 357 -26.35 -11.05 10.41
N VAL A 358 -27.01 -9.92 10.11
CA VAL A 358 -26.40 -8.59 10.05
C VAL A 358 -27.20 -7.67 10.96
N GLU A 359 -26.50 -7.05 11.90
CA GLU A 359 -27.05 -6.16 12.92
C GLU A 359 -26.43 -4.78 12.75
N GLN A 360 -27.24 -3.72 12.81
CA GLN A 360 -26.73 -2.36 12.91
C GLN A 360 -26.46 -2.04 14.38
N VAL A 361 -25.18 -2.00 14.75
CA VAL A 361 -24.73 -1.71 16.12
C VAL A 361 -24.97 -0.24 16.45
N ALA A 362 -24.66 0.65 15.51
CA ALA A 362 -24.82 2.09 15.66
C ALA A 362 -24.84 2.78 14.29
N ALA A 363 -25.23 4.05 14.27
CA ALA A 363 -25.13 4.87 13.08
C ALA A 363 -25.02 6.36 13.42
N THR A 364 -24.29 7.10 12.58
CA THR A 364 -24.25 8.57 12.55
C THR A 364 -24.90 9.05 11.25
N PRO A 365 -25.07 10.37 10.97
CA PRO A 365 -25.59 10.81 9.68
C PRO A 365 -24.77 10.33 8.46
N LYS A 366 -23.46 10.11 8.62
CA LYS A 366 -22.55 9.69 7.53
C LYS A 366 -22.23 8.20 7.53
N PHE A 367 -22.11 7.59 8.70
CA PHE A 367 -21.60 6.23 8.86
C PHE A 367 -22.61 5.27 9.49
N VAL A 368 -22.47 3.99 9.17
CA VAL A 368 -23.13 2.87 9.85
C VAL A 368 -22.07 1.92 10.39
N ILE A 369 -22.29 1.41 11.59
CA ILE A 369 -21.48 0.36 12.22
C ILE A 369 -22.32 -0.91 12.17
N LEU A 370 -21.79 -1.94 11.53
CA LEU A 370 -22.49 -3.20 11.29
C LEU A 370 -21.73 -4.35 11.94
N LYS A 371 -22.47 -5.30 12.50
CA LYS A 371 -21.97 -6.60 12.98
C LYS A 371 -22.57 -7.71 12.13
N ALA A 372 -21.74 -8.53 11.50
CA ALA A 372 -22.16 -9.67 10.71
C ALA A 372 -21.66 -10.98 11.33
N ARG A 373 -22.56 -11.93 11.62
CA ARG A 373 -22.24 -13.20 12.29
C ARG A 373 -22.17 -14.36 11.28
N LYS A 374 -21.13 -15.20 11.38
CA LYS A 374 -20.93 -16.37 10.52
C LYS A 374 -21.90 -17.51 10.82
#